data_AF-A0AAW8H5S2-F1
#
_entry.id   AF-A0AAW8H5S2-F1
#
_cell.length_a   1.000
_cell.length_b   1.000
_cell.length_c   1.000
_cell.angle_alpha   90.00
_cell.angle_beta   90.00
_cell.angle_gamma   90.00
#
_symmetry.space_group_name_H-M   'P 1'
#
loop_
_entity.id
_entity.type
_entity.pdbx_description
1 polymer ?
#
loop_
_entity_poly.entity_id
_entity_poly.type
_entity_poly.pdbx_seq_one_letter_code
_entity_poly.pdbx_strand_id
1 'polypeptide(L)'
;MTTKKPCAAFDFRLAEMRAIAIKTSMTWFLWVNILFSLFLLGRRYFSTVDTLTAPLNPAGLLETMMVIDLTLSAGVLFILRMAPLQNASWLRNLAKGVVVGISLCWSVCFYVLIASGDMRLIFPFAALLLFTALISLYFDPKVLLSFIAPVWLTILVTSLFYPSNLTVLNALLWILLAGMIESGRRILNSWFILALRREQENADLIQQLGQLASKDPLTGIANRRTFETRMDQEIISHQREGTEFGLIMLDVDHFKLYNDYYGHQGGDRCLMMIARVLESVTQDNHGVVGRFGGEEFIVLLPDPGQLQSTAAAIASTLQSQAQAHALSPVNPLVTVSQGLAIWEVGQTAQSVIARADKALYSAKQQGRNRWVQA
;
A
#
# COMPACT_ATOMS: atom_id res chain seq x y z
N MET A 1 14.82 5.30 -25.94
CA MET A 1 14.57 4.40 -24.79
C MET A 1 13.09 4.07 -24.76
N THR A 2 12.77 2.81 -25.00
CA THR A 2 11.42 2.29 -25.21
C THR A 2 10.66 2.14 -23.89
N THR A 3 9.60 2.93 -23.76
CA THR A 3 8.58 2.86 -22.69
C THR A 3 7.74 1.59 -22.85
N LYS A 4 8.23 0.46 -22.32
CA LYS A 4 7.42 -0.75 -22.09
C LYS A 4 7.63 -1.20 -20.65
N LYS A 5 6.69 -0.92 -19.74
CA LYS A 5 6.34 -1.76 -18.56
C LYS A 5 5.25 -1.28 -17.56
N PRO A 6 4.30 -0.36 -17.84
CA PRO A 6 3.24 -0.09 -16.86
C PRO A 6 2.20 -1.24 -16.72
N CYS A 7 1.97 -2.05 -17.76
CA CYS A 7 0.93 -3.10 -17.74
C CYS A 7 1.26 -4.28 -16.80
N ALA A 8 2.49 -4.80 -16.85
CA ALA A 8 2.86 -5.99 -16.09
C ALA A 8 2.89 -5.78 -14.57
N ALA A 9 3.22 -4.57 -14.10
CA ALA A 9 3.24 -4.24 -12.68
C ALA A 9 1.82 -4.14 -12.10
N PHE A 10 0.90 -3.51 -12.84
CA PHE A 10 -0.51 -3.46 -12.44
C PHE A 10 -1.14 -4.85 -12.46
N ASP A 11 -0.86 -5.67 -13.47
CA ASP A 11 -1.40 -7.03 -13.56
C ASP A 11 -0.93 -7.93 -12.41
N PHE A 12 0.33 -7.81 -12.00
CA PHE A 12 0.87 -8.51 -10.83
C PHE A 12 0.19 -8.06 -9.53
N ARG A 13 0.10 -6.75 -9.30
CA ARG A 13 -0.57 -6.17 -8.13
C ARG A 13 -2.05 -6.54 -8.10
N LEU A 14 -2.73 -6.53 -9.24
CA LEU A 14 -4.12 -6.94 -9.36
C LEU A 14 -4.31 -8.41 -8.96
N ALA A 15 -3.41 -9.30 -9.38
CA ALA A 15 -3.45 -10.71 -8.99
C ALA A 15 -3.23 -10.90 -7.49
N GLU A 16 -2.29 -10.16 -6.90
CA GLU A 16 -2.03 -10.16 -5.45
C GLU A 16 -3.24 -9.65 -4.65
N MET A 17 -3.79 -8.51 -5.04
CA MET A 17 -4.97 -7.91 -4.38
C MET A 17 -6.20 -8.80 -4.49
N ARG A 18 -6.41 -9.48 -5.62
CA ARG A 18 -7.46 -10.50 -5.74
C ARG A 18 -7.25 -11.66 -4.76
N ALA A 19 -6.02 -12.12 -4.57
CA ALA A 19 -5.73 -13.20 -3.63
C ALA A 19 -6.03 -12.79 -2.17
N ILE A 20 -5.68 -11.55 -1.79
CA ILE A 20 -5.99 -10.99 -0.47
C ILE A 20 -7.51 -10.85 -0.30
N ALA A 21 -8.20 -10.27 -1.29
CA ALA A 21 -9.65 -10.06 -1.25
C ALA A 21 -10.42 -11.38 -1.13
N ILE A 22 -10.01 -12.43 -1.85
CA ILE A 22 -10.62 -13.77 -1.74
C ILE A 22 -10.53 -14.30 -0.31
N LYS A 23 -9.39 -14.15 0.35
CA LYS A 23 -9.22 -14.64 1.73
C LYS A 23 -10.16 -13.95 2.72
N THR A 24 -10.22 -12.62 2.67
CA THR A 24 -11.10 -11.83 3.55
C THR A 24 -12.56 -12.19 3.29
N SER A 25 -12.94 -12.25 2.01
CA SER A 25 -14.32 -12.53 1.60
C SER A 25 -14.74 -13.98 1.89
N MET A 26 -13.80 -14.93 1.81
CA MET A 26 -14.06 -16.35 2.12
C MET A 26 -14.48 -16.55 3.57
N THR A 27 -13.87 -15.81 4.50
CA THR A 27 -14.22 -15.90 5.92
C THR A 27 -15.71 -15.54 6.12
N TRP A 28 -16.16 -14.45 5.49
CA TRP A 28 -17.57 -14.05 5.54
C TRP A 28 -18.48 -15.05 4.82
N PHE A 29 -18.09 -15.52 3.64
CA PHE A 29 -18.83 -16.54 2.88
C PHE A 29 -19.11 -17.81 3.70
N LEU A 30 -18.10 -18.35 4.38
CA LEU A 30 -18.25 -19.55 5.20
C LEU A 30 -19.15 -19.29 6.42
N TRP A 31 -19.03 -18.13 7.05
CA TRP A 31 -19.92 -17.73 8.15
C TRP A 31 -21.39 -17.68 7.71
N VAL A 32 -21.66 -17.11 6.54
CA VAL A 32 -23.03 -17.03 6.02
C VAL A 32 -23.58 -18.42 5.67
N ASN A 33 -22.76 -19.33 5.11
CA ASN A 33 -23.17 -20.72 4.87
C ASN A 33 -23.48 -21.47 6.18
N ILE A 34 -22.69 -21.26 7.23
CA ILE A 34 -23.00 -21.79 8.58
C ILE A 34 -24.38 -21.33 9.04
N LEU A 35 -24.71 -20.04 8.89
CA LEU A 35 -26.02 -19.51 9.28
C LEU A 35 -27.16 -20.12 8.47
N PHE A 36 -27.00 -20.25 7.15
CA PHE A 36 -28.02 -20.89 6.30
C PHE A 36 -28.22 -22.37 6.63
N SER A 37 -27.13 -23.11 6.88
CA SER A 37 -27.18 -24.52 7.26
C SER A 37 -27.84 -24.71 8.64
N LEU A 38 -27.54 -23.85 9.62
CA LEU A 38 -28.22 -23.84 10.92
C LEU A 38 -29.71 -23.52 10.79
N PHE A 39 -30.08 -22.54 9.96
CA PHE A 39 -31.47 -22.21 9.70
C PHE A 39 -32.23 -23.41 9.12
N LEU A 40 -31.68 -24.08 8.11
CA LEU A 40 -32.33 -25.24 7.48
C LEU A 40 -32.40 -26.47 8.38
N LEU A 41 -31.44 -26.66 9.29
CA LEU A 41 -31.53 -27.68 10.34
C LEU A 41 -32.60 -27.33 11.37
N GLY A 42 -32.72 -26.05 11.74
CA GLY A 42 -33.73 -25.54 12.66
C GLY A 42 -35.15 -25.46 12.09
N ARG A 43 -35.34 -25.65 10.78
CA ARG A 43 -36.64 -25.45 10.10
C ARG A 43 -37.80 -26.23 10.72
N ARG A 44 -37.53 -27.41 11.31
CA ARG A 44 -38.56 -28.26 11.94
C ARG A 44 -39.20 -27.60 13.17
N TYR A 45 -38.52 -26.65 13.81
CA TYR A 45 -39.07 -25.92 14.96
C TYR A 45 -39.98 -24.76 14.55
N PHE A 46 -39.87 -24.28 13.31
CA PHE A 46 -40.60 -23.09 12.83
C PHE A 46 -41.65 -23.40 11.76
N SER A 47 -41.58 -24.57 11.12
CA SER A 47 -42.57 -25.02 10.14
C SER A 47 -43.68 -25.80 10.82
N THR A 48 -44.92 -25.39 10.59
CA THR A 48 -46.14 -26.13 11.00
C THR A 48 -46.50 -27.25 10.03
N VAL A 49 -45.78 -27.38 8.91
CA VAL A 49 -45.92 -28.52 7.99
C VAL A 49 -45.11 -29.65 8.58
N ASP A 50 -45.78 -30.45 9.41
CA ASP A 50 -45.26 -31.73 9.85
C ASP A 50 -44.94 -32.53 8.60
N THR A 51 -43.65 -32.76 8.41
CA THR A 51 -43.08 -33.78 7.55
C THR A 51 -42.96 -33.46 6.05
N LEU A 52 -41.70 -33.36 5.63
CA LEU A 52 -41.24 -34.04 4.42
C LEU A 52 -41.45 -35.57 4.57
N THR A 53 -42.68 -36.05 4.83
CA THR A 53 -42.96 -37.49 4.78
C THR A 53 -43.57 -37.82 3.43
N ALA A 54 -43.12 -38.96 2.91
CA ALA A 54 -43.40 -39.55 1.61
C ALA A 54 -42.57 -39.02 0.43
N PRO A 55 -42.39 -39.84 -0.62
CA PRO A 55 -41.40 -40.89 -0.82
C PRO A 55 -39.98 -40.38 -1.17
N LEU A 56 -39.75 -39.06 -1.15
CA LEU A 56 -38.67 -38.38 -1.89
C LEU A 56 -37.52 -37.83 -1.02
N ASN A 57 -37.56 -38.02 0.30
CA ASN A 57 -36.41 -37.82 1.19
C ASN A 57 -35.96 -39.18 1.75
N PRO A 58 -35.21 -39.99 0.99
CA PRO A 58 -34.71 -41.26 1.49
C PRO A 58 -33.73 -40.96 2.64
N ALA A 59 -34.13 -41.28 3.88
CA ALA A 59 -33.29 -41.33 5.06
C ALA A 59 -32.66 -39.99 5.56
N GLY A 60 -33.35 -38.85 5.48
CA GLY A 60 -32.84 -37.60 6.09
C GLY A 60 -31.63 -37.01 5.36
N LEU A 61 -31.62 -37.13 4.03
CA LEU A 61 -30.54 -36.71 3.15
C LEU A 61 -30.26 -35.20 3.28
N LEU A 62 -31.31 -34.39 3.38
CA LEU A 62 -31.19 -32.93 3.53
C LEU A 62 -30.46 -32.55 4.82
N GLU A 63 -30.84 -33.15 5.96
CA GLU A 63 -30.18 -32.92 7.24
C GLU A 63 -28.71 -33.36 7.19
N THR A 64 -28.43 -34.50 6.56
CA THR A 64 -27.06 -35.00 6.38
C THR A 64 -26.20 -34.04 5.58
N MET A 65 -26.71 -33.52 4.45
CA MET A 65 -25.98 -32.55 3.63
C MET A 65 -25.74 -31.22 4.37
N MET A 66 -26.69 -30.75 5.17
CA MET A 66 -26.50 -29.52 5.97
C MET A 66 -25.50 -29.69 7.11
N VAL A 67 -25.41 -30.88 7.72
CA VAL A 67 -24.34 -31.18 8.69
C VAL A 67 -22.98 -31.26 7.99
N ILE A 68 -22.90 -31.85 6.79
CA ILE A 68 -21.65 -31.84 6.00
C ILE A 68 -21.26 -30.41 5.65
N ASP A 69 -22.19 -29.59 5.17
CA ASP A 69 -21.92 -28.19 4.83
C ASP A 69 -21.47 -27.37 6.06
N LEU A 70 -22.15 -27.55 7.19
CA LEU A 70 -21.82 -26.91 8.46
C LEU A 70 -20.42 -27.30 8.94
N THR A 71 -20.09 -28.59 8.93
CA THR A 71 -18.78 -29.09 9.38
C THR A 71 -17.65 -28.65 8.45
N LEU A 72 -17.89 -28.69 7.14
CA LEU A 72 -16.95 -28.22 6.12
C LEU A 72 -16.70 -26.71 6.26
N SER A 73 -17.77 -25.92 6.38
CA SER A 73 -17.69 -24.47 6.51
C SER A 73 -17.02 -24.04 7.81
N ALA A 74 -17.43 -24.63 8.95
CA ALA A 74 -16.82 -24.34 10.26
C ALA A 74 -15.36 -24.80 10.35
N GLY A 75 -15.05 -25.98 9.81
CA GLY A 75 -13.71 -26.54 9.80
C GLY A 75 -12.73 -25.69 9.00
N VAL A 76 -13.10 -25.31 7.77
CA VAL A 76 -12.24 -24.45 6.95
C VAL A 76 -12.14 -23.03 7.53
N LEU A 77 -13.23 -22.49 8.07
CA LEU A 77 -13.21 -21.21 8.76
C LEU A 77 -12.26 -21.21 9.97
N PHE A 78 -12.27 -22.28 10.76
CA PHE A 78 -11.33 -22.46 11.88
C PHE A 78 -9.88 -22.50 11.39
N ILE A 79 -9.59 -23.28 10.34
CA ILE A 79 -8.26 -23.34 9.73
C ILE A 79 -7.83 -21.96 9.21
N LEU A 80 -8.71 -21.22 8.53
CA LEU A 80 -8.41 -19.88 8.00
C LEU A 80 -8.09 -18.87 9.11
N ARG A 81 -8.72 -19.00 10.28
CA ARG A 81 -8.45 -18.12 11.43
C ARG A 81 -7.23 -18.51 12.25
N MET A 82 -6.96 -19.81 12.40
CA MET A 82 -5.90 -20.34 13.27
C MET A 82 -4.57 -20.62 12.56
N ALA A 83 -4.54 -20.65 11.22
CA ALA A 83 -3.32 -20.93 10.49
C ALA A 83 -2.21 -19.89 10.76
N PRO A 84 -1.00 -20.31 11.20
CA PRO A 84 0.09 -19.39 11.53
C PRO A 84 0.66 -18.68 10.29
N LEU A 85 0.64 -19.35 9.13
CA LEU A 85 1.07 -18.81 7.85
C LEU A 85 -0.14 -18.44 6.99
N GLN A 86 -0.68 -17.26 7.29
CA GLN A 86 -1.88 -16.71 6.70
C GLN A 86 -1.82 -16.40 5.19
N ASN A 87 -0.63 -16.45 4.58
CA ASN A 87 -0.38 -16.17 3.15
C ASN A 87 -0.04 -17.43 2.33
N ALA A 88 -0.11 -18.62 2.93
CA ALA A 88 0.28 -19.85 2.26
C ALA A 88 -0.64 -20.19 1.06
N SER A 89 -0.04 -20.65 -0.04
CA SER A 89 -0.76 -20.99 -1.27
C SER A 89 -1.74 -22.16 -1.10
N TRP A 90 -1.42 -23.14 -0.25
CA TRP A 90 -2.28 -24.28 0.04
C TRP A 90 -3.58 -23.86 0.73
N LEU A 91 -3.53 -22.85 1.61
CA LEU A 91 -4.70 -22.35 2.34
C LEU A 91 -5.70 -21.71 1.37
N ARG A 92 -5.19 -20.99 0.36
CA ARG A 92 -6.00 -20.43 -0.72
C ARG A 92 -6.62 -21.52 -1.60
N ASN A 93 -5.86 -22.56 -1.94
CA ASN A 93 -6.38 -23.66 -2.75
C ASN A 93 -7.44 -24.47 -1.98
N LEU A 94 -7.24 -24.69 -0.67
CA LEU A 94 -8.23 -25.27 0.23
C LEU A 94 -9.52 -24.44 0.24
N ALA A 95 -9.40 -23.12 0.43
CA ALA A 95 -10.52 -22.19 0.38
C ALA A 95 -11.25 -22.17 -0.96
N LYS A 96 -10.57 -22.40 -2.10
CA LYS A 96 -11.25 -22.56 -3.39
C LYS A 96 -11.91 -23.93 -3.53
N GLY A 97 -11.27 -24.99 -3.06
CA GLY A 97 -11.80 -26.36 -3.12
C GLY A 97 -13.06 -26.53 -2.27
N VAL A 98 -13.12 -25.89 -1.09
CA VAL A 98 -14.27 -25.97 -0.19
C VAL A 98 -15.55 -25.44 -0.85
N VAL A 99 -15.45 -24.40 -1.67
CA VAL A 99 -16.59 -23.79 -2.38
C VAL A 99 -17.30 -24.81 -3.26
N VAL A 100 -16.54 -25.71 -3.92
CA VAL A 100 -17.12 -26.78 -4.74
C VAL A 100 -17.88 -27.78 -3.86
N GLY A 101 -17.31 -28.17 -2.73
CA GLY A 101 -17.98 -29.07 -1.77
C GLY A 101 -19.28 -28.49 -1.21
N ILE A 102 -19.25 -27.23 -0.79
CA ILE A 102 -20.42 -26.47 -0.31
C ILE A 102 -21.48 -26.39 -1.43
N SER A 103 -21.09 -26.09 -2.68
CA SER A 103 -22.00 -26.04 -3.82
C SER A 103 -22.70 -27.37 -4.10
N LEU A 104 -21.97 -28.49 -4.01
CA LEU A 104 -22.55 -29.83 -4.19
C LEU A 104 -23.54 -30.17 -3.07
N CYS A 105 -23.24 -29.81 -1.81
CA CYS A 105 -24.17 -29.98 -0.70
C CYS A 105 -25.47 -29.21 -0.97
N TRP A 106 -25.36 -27.93 -1.33
CA TRP A 106 -26.52 -27.11 -1.70
C TRP A 106 -27.30 -27.64 -2.89
N SER A 107 -26.62 -28.19 -3.90
CA SER A 107 -27.25 -28.81 -5.07
C SER A 107 -28.18 -29.95 -4.64
N VAL A 108 -27.68 -30.86 -3.78
CA VAL A 108 -28.50 -31.95 -3.22
C VAL A 108 -29.64 -31.39 -2.36
N CYS A 109 -29.40 -30.34 -1.59
CA CYS A 109 -30.45 -29.71 -0.78
C CYS A 109 -31.58 -29.12 -1.64
N PHE A 110 -31.26 -28.39 -2.71
CA PHE A 110 -32.26 -27.86 -3.63
C PHE A 110 -33.00 -28.98 -4.37
N TYR A 111 -32.32 -30.08 -4.73
CA TYR A 111 -33.00 -31.26 -5.27
C TYR A 111 -34.07 -31.79 -4.30
N VAL A 112 -33.73 -32.02 -3.02
CA VAL A 112 -34.68 -32.53 -2.02
C VAL A 112 -35.83 -31.53 -1.79
N LEU A 113 -35.54 -30.23 -1.71
CA LEU A 113 -36.56 -29.19 -1.53
C LEU A 113 -37.53 -29.14 -2.72
N ILE A 114 -37.04 -29.20 -3.96
CA ILE A 114 -37.90 -29.20 -5.16
C ILE A 114 -38.72 -30.49 -5.23
N ALA A 115 -38.10 -31.65 -5.00
CA ALA A 115 -38.78 -32.93 -4.99
C ALA A 115 -39.88 -33.02 -3.91
N SER A 116 -39.74 -32.26 -2.83
CA SER A 116 -40.73 -32.19 -1.77
C SER A 116 -41.95 -31.29 -2.03
N GLY A 117 -41.88 -30.43 -3.04
CA GLY A 117 -42.96 -29.49 -3.37
C GLY A 117 -43.05 -28.24 -2.50
N ASP A 118 -42.16 -28.03 -1.52
CA ASP A 118 -42.14 -26.79 -0.72
C ASP A 118 -41.45 -25.62 -1.46
N MET A 119 -42.25 -24.94 -2.29
CA MET A 119 -41.77 -23.86 -3.18
C MET A 119 -41.48 -22.54 -2.46
N ARG A 120 -41.94 -22.37 -1.21
CA ARG A 120 -41.84 -21.08 -0.50
C ARG A 120 -40.40 -20.74 -0.16
N LEU A 121 -39.58 -21.77 0.08
CA LEU A 121 -38.19 -21.61 0.51
C LEU A 121 -37.22 -21.58 -0.67
N ILE A 122 -37.53 -22.22 -1.80
CA ILE A 122 -36.54 -22.45 -2.88
C ILE A 122 -36.01 -21.14 -3.46
N PHE A 123 -36.88 -20.27 -3.97
CA PHE A 123 -36.43 -19.04 -4.64
C PHE A 123 -35.74 -18.06 -3.68
N PRO A 124 -36.31 -17.72 -2.50
CA PRO A 124 -35.64 -16.82 -1.56
C PRO A 124 -34.28 -17.36 -1.08
N PHE A 125 -34.17 -18.66 -0.78
CA PHE A 125 -32.90 -19.25 -0.36
C PHE A 125 -31.88 -19.25 -1.48
N ALA A 126 -32.26 -19.67 -2.69
CA ALA A 126 -31.37 -19.64 -3.83
C ALA A 126 -30.89 -18.22 -4.12
N ALA A 127 -31.78 -17.24 -4.13
CA ALA A 127 -31.41 -15.84 -4.34
C ALA A 127 -30.41 -15.36 -3.27
N LEU A 128 -30.71 -15.54 -1.98
CA LEU A 128 -29.83 -15.12 -0.89
C LEU A 128 -28.46 -15.80 -0.93
N LEU A 129 -28.43 -17.11 -1.19
CA LEU A 129 -27.21 -17.90 -1.29
C LEU A 129 -26.34 -17.46 -2.48
N LEU A 130 -26.97 -17.25 -3.64
CA LEU A 130 -26.26 -16.85 -4.86
C LEU A 130 -25.77 -15.40 -4.79
N PHE A 131 -26.52 -14.49 -4.15
CA PHE A 131 -26.04 -13.13 -3.86
C PHE A 131 -24.90 -13.13 -2.84
N THR A 132 -24.93 -14.01 -1.84
CA THR A 132 -23.81 -14.22 -0.91
C THR A 132 -22.56 -14.67 -1.67
N ALA A 133 -22.70 -15.63 -2.58
CA ALA A 133 -21.61 -16.09 -3.43
C ALA A 133 -21.10 -14.97 -4.35
N LEU A 134 -22.00 -14.18 -4.93
CA LEU A 134 -21.64 -13.03 -5.76
C LEU A 134 -20.78 -12.03 -4.99
N ILE A 135 -21.27 -11.55 -3.84
CA ILE A 135 -20.56 -10.55 -3.02
C ILE A 135 -19.19 -11.07 -2.57
N SER A 136 -19.09 -12.37 -2.30
CA SER A 136 -17.86 -12.97 -1.76
C SER A 136 -16.85 -13.38 -2.82
N LEU A 137 -17.30 -13.81 -4.00
CA LEU A 137 -16.48 -14.54 -4.98
C LEU A 137 -16.38 -13.82 -6.33
N TYR A 138 -16.97 -12.62 -6.51
CA TYR A 138 -16.94 -11.90 -7.80
C TYR A 138 -15.53 -11.63 -8.36
N PHE A 139 -14.50 -11.62 -7.51
CA PHE A 139 -13.11 -11.38 -7.86
C PHE A 139 -12.51 -12.47 -8.78
N ASP A 140 -13.00 -13.71 -8.67
CA ASP A 140 -12.54 -14.86 -9.45
C ASP A 140 -13.73 -15.55 -10.12
N PRO A 141 -13.96 -15.32 -11.42
CA PRO A 141 -15.14 -15.85 -12.11
C PRO A 141 -15.17 -17.38 -12.11
N LYS A 142 -14.00 -18.05 -12.04
CA LYS A 142 -13.95 -19.52 -12.02
C LYS A 142 -14.46 -20.06 -10.69
N VAL A 143 -14.08 -19.43 -9.58
CA VAL A 143 -14.52 -19.83 -8.24
C VAL A 143 -16.02 -19.52 -8.06
N LEU A 144 -16.47 -18.35 -8.50
CA LEU A 144 -17.90 -18.02 -8.47
C LEU A 144 -18.72 -19.01 -9.31
N LEU A 145 -18.28 -19.31 -10.53
CA LEU A 145 -18.98 -20.26 -11.40
C LEU A 145 -19.00 -21.68 -10.82
N SER A 146 -17.92 -22.10 -10.14
CA SER A 146 -17.86 -23.39 -9.45
C SER A 146 -18.89 -23.54 -8.33
N PHE A 147 -19.38 -22.41 -7.79
CA PHE A 147 -20.46 -22.40 -6.82
C PHE A 147 -21.85 -22.33 -7.47
N ILE A 148 -22.01 -21.43 -8.44
CA ILE A 148 -23.32 -21.11 -9.03
C ILE A 148 -23.79 -22.23 -9.96
N ALA A 149 -22.89 -22.77 -10.80
CA ALA A 149 -23.28 -23.67 -11.88
C ALA A 149 -23.91 -25.00 -11.39
N PRO A 150 -23.38 -25.69 -10.37
CA PRO A 150 -24.02 -26.93 -9.87
C PRO A 150 -25.41 -26.66 -9.31
N VAL A 151 -25.55 -25.62 -8.47
CA VAL A 151 -26.83 -25.23 -7.87
C VAL A 151 -27.87 -24.91 -8.94
N TRP A 152 -27.50 -24.09 -9.92
CA TRP A 152 -28.38 -23.73 -11.04
C TRP A 152 -28.76 -24.93 -11.90
N LEU A 153 -27.80 -25.78 -12.24
CA LEU A 153 -28.03 -26.97 -13.04
C LEU A 153 -29.01 -27.91 -12.33
N THR A 154 -28.81 -28.14 -11.04
CA THR A 154 -29.72 -28.99 -10.26
C THR A 154 -31.12 -28.39 -10.17
N ILE A 155 -31.26 -27.09 -9.93
CA ILE A 155 -32.57 -26.42 -9.91
C ILE A 155 -33.26 -26.57 -11.27
N LEU A 156 -32.55 -26.30 -12.37
CA LEU A 156 -33.09 -26.40 -13.73
C LEU A 156 -33.54 -27.83 -14.06
N VAL A 157 -32.64 -28.81 -13.89
CA VAL A 157 -32.89 -30.22 -14.21
C VAL A 157 -34.04 -30.77 -13.36
N THR A 158 -34.03 -30.51 -12.05
CA THR A 158 -35.09 -31.01 -11.16
C THR A 158 -36.43 -30.36 -11.48
N SER A 159 -36.45 -29.08 -11.85
CA SER A 159 -37.69 -28.41 -12.27
C SER A 159 -38.29 -29.04 -13.53
N LEU A 160 -37.47 -29.55 -14.47
CA LEU A 160 -37.93 -30.25 -15.67
C LEU A 160 -38.55 -31.62 -15.37
N PHE A 161 -37.99 -32.35 -14.40
CA PHE A 161 -38.51 -33.68 -14.01
C PHE A 161 -39.75 -33.61 -13.10
N TYR A 162 -39.94 -32.49 -12.40
CA TYR A 162 -41.13 -32.23 -11.57
C TYR A 162 -41.91 -31.01 -12.10
N PRO A 163 -42.53 -31.12 -13.30
CA PRO A 163 -43.04 -29.99 -14.08
C PRO A 163 -44.35 -29.38 -13.54
N SER A 164 -44.97 -29.95 -12.50
CA SER A 164 -46.11 -29.32 -11.80
C SER A 164 -45.81 -27.89 -11.32
N ASN A 165 -44.53 -27.51 -11.35
CA ASN A 165 -43.95 -26.31 -10.76
C ASN A 165 -43.28 -25.38 -11.81
N LEU A 166 -43.24 -25.76 -13.09
CA LEU A 166 -42.67 -24.97 -14.19
C LEU A 166 -43.73 -24.03 -14.79
N THR A 167 -43.90 -22.86 -14.17
CA THR A 167 -44.66 -21.78 -14.76
C THR A 167 -43.75 -20.86 -15.56
N VAL A 168 -44.29 -20.18 -16.57
CA VAL A 168 -43.58 -19.13 -17.31
C VAL A 168 -43.05 -18.05 -16.35
N LEU A 169 -43.83 -17.71 -15.32
CA LEU A 169 -43.43 -16.75 -14.28
C LEU A 169 -42.16 -17.22 -13.54
N ASN A 170 -42.10 -18.47 -13.09
CA ASN A 170 -40.95 -19.01 -12.39
C ASN A 170 -39.69 -19.04 -13.28
N ALA A 171 -39.84 -19.42 -14.55
CA ALA A 171 -38.73 -19.39 -15.50
C ALA A 171 -38.20 -17.96 -15.72
N LEU A 172 -39.08 -16.97 -15.84
CA LEU A 172 -38.70 -15.55 -15.95
C LEU A 172 -37.98 -15.04 -14.70
N LEU A 173 -38.40 -15.45 -13.50
CA LEU A 173 -37.72 -15.08 -12.25
C LEU A 173 -36.28 -15.63 -12.18
N TRP A 174 -36.05 -16.85 -12.64
CA TRP A 174 -34.69 -17.40 -12.75
C TRP A 174 -33.86 -16.62 -13.76
N ILE A 175 -34.38 -16.36 -14.97
CA ILE A 175 -33.67 -15.56 -15.98
C ILE A 175 -33.30 -14.18 -15.42
N LEU A 176 -34.23 -13.53 -14.72
CA LEU A 176 -34.00 -12.24 -14.06
C LEU A 176 -32.89 -12.34 -13.01
N LEU A 177 -32.90 -13.38 -12.17
CA LEU A 177 -31.85 -13.62 -11.17
C LEU A 177 -30.47 -13.85 -11.82
N ALA A 178 -30.38 -14.63 -12.91
CA ALA A 178 -29.13 -14.78 -13.68
C ALA A 178 -28.63 -13.44 -14.21
N GLY A 179 -29.53 -12.65 -14.80
CA GLY A 179 -29.23 -11.32 -15.30
C GLY A 179 -28.67 -10.41 -14.21
N MET A 180 -29.34 -10.38 -13.04
CA MET A 180 -28.90 -9.59 -11.88
C MET A 180 -27.54 -10.03 -11.34
N ILE A 181 -27.28 -11.35 -11.28
CA ILE A 181 -25.99 -11.88 -10.81
C ILE A 181 -24.87 -11.46 -11.76
N GLU A 182 -25.06 -11.65 -13.07
CA GLU A 182 -24.03 -11.31 -14.05
C GLU A 182 -23.80 -9.79 -14.15
N SER A 183 -24.86 -8.98 -14.13
CA SER A 183 -24.73 -7.52 -14.10
C SER A 183 -24.06 -7.05 -12.81
N GLY A 184 -24.47 -7.61 -11.66
CA GLY A 184 -23.89 -7.32 -10.35
C GLY A 184 -22.41 -7.68 -10.30
N ARG A 185 -22.02 -8.83 -10.84
CA ARG A 185 -20.62 -9.27 -10.93
C ARG A 185 -19.77 -8.30 -11.74
N ARG A 186 -20.28 -7.86 -12.89
CA ARG A 186 -19.59 -6.88 -13.74
C ARG A 186 -19.40 -5.57 -13.00
N ILE A 187 -20.44 -5.06 -12.35
CA ILE A 187 -20.39 -3.81 -11.59
C ILE A 187 -19.35 -3.93 -10.46
N LEU A 188 -19.46 -4.95 -9.59
CA LEU A 188 -18.54 -5.15 -8.47
C LEU A 188 -17.07 -5.28 -8.93
N ASN A 189 -16.82 -6.04 -9.99
CA ASN A 189 -15.47 -6.17 -10.55
C ASN A 189 -14.96 -4.85 -11.15
N SER A 190 -15.82 -4.07 -11.80
CA SER A 190 -15.46 -2.74 -12.31
C SER A 190 -15.11 -1.76 -11.17
N TRP A 191 -15.90 -1.73 -10.10
CA TRP A 191 -15.59 -0.91 -8.91
C TRP A 191 -14.29 -1.33 -8.25
N PHE A 192 -14.03 -2.64 -8.14
CA PHE A 192 -12.77 -3.16 -7.60
C PHE A 192 -11.56 -2.73 -8.44
N ILE A 193 -11.63 -2.88 -9.76
CA ILE A 193 -10.54 -2.46 -10.66
C ILE A 193 -10.36 -0.93 -10.61
N LEU A 194 -11.45 -0.16 -10.58
CA LEU A 194 -11.41 1.29 -10.48
C LEU A 194 -10.75 1.76 -9.18
N ALA A 195 -11.07 1.12 -8.05
CA ALA A 195 -10.46 1.42 -6.76
C ALA A 195 -8.94 1.21 -6.80
N LEU A 196 -8.48 0.08 -7.35
CA LEU A 196 -7.05 -0.22 -7.49
C LEU A 196 -6.34 0.77 -8.44
N ARG A 197 -6.99 1.18 -9.53
CA ARG A 197 -6.42 2.20 -10.43
C ARG A 197 -6.28 3.55 -9.74
N ARG A 198 -7.29 3.99 -9.00
CA ARG A 198 -7.22 5.26 -8.25
C ARG A 198 -6.13 5.26 -7.19
N GLU A 199 -5.94 4.14 -6.50
CA GLU A 199 -4.86 4.00 -5.53
C GLU A 199 -3.49 4.15 -6.20
N GLN A 200 -3.30 3.54 -7.37
CA GLN A 200 -2.09 3.67 -8.17
C GLN A 200 -1.87 5.12 -8.65
N GLU A 201 -2.89 5.75 -9.25
CA GLU A 201 -2.83 7.13 -9.72
C GLU A 201 -2.49 8.11 -8.58
N ASN A 202 -3.07 7.90 -7.40
CA ASN A 202 -2.79 8.74 -6.24
C ASN A 202 -1.34 8.57 -5.76
N ALA A 203 -0.82 7.35 -5.73
CA ALA A 203 0.58 7.10 -5.40
C ALA A 203 1.54 7.78 -6.41
N ASP A 204 1.23 7.72 -7.70
CA ASP A 204 2.01 8.39 -8.75
C ASP A 204 1.96 9.91 -8.61
N LEU A 205 0.79 10.49 -8.31
CA LEU A 205 0.63 11.93 -8.05
C LEU A 205 1.43 12.38 -6.82
N ILE A 206 1.38 11.64 -5.72
CA ILE A 206 2.19 11.92 -4.52
C ILE A 206 3.68 11.90 -4.86
N GLN A 207 4.11 10.91 -5.65
CA GLN A 207 5.50 10.86 -6.10
C GLN A 207 5.87 12.09 -6.93
N GLN A 208 5.02 12.49 -7.90
CA GLN A 208 5.22 13.68 -8.74
C GLN A 208 5.27 14.97 -7.93
N LEU A 209 4.38 15.15 -6.96
CA LEU A 209 4.42 16.29 -6.03
C LEU A 209 5.72 16.31 -5.23
N GLY A 210 6.19 15.15 -4.77
CA GLY A 210 7.50 15.02 -4.14
C GLY A 210 8.66 15.42 -5.06
N GLN A 211 8.52 15.22 -6.38
CA GLN A 211 9.50 15.68 -7.36
C GLN A 211 9.44 17.20 -7.61
N LEU A 212 8.25 17.79 -7.52
CA LEU A 212 8.01 19.21 -7.76
C LEU A 212 8.29 20.09 -6.54
N ALA A 213 8.39 19.51 -5.34
CA ALA A 213 8.86 20.22 -4.16
C ALA A 213 10.32 20.63 -4.38
N SER A 214 10.58 21.92 -4.60
CA SER A 214 11.93 22.46 -4.83
C SER A 214 12.65 22.87 -3.54
N LYS A 215 11.89 23.05 -2.45
CA LYS A 215 12.37 23.52 -1.16
C LYS A 215 12.22 22.44 -0.10
N ASP A 216 13.13 22.44 0.87
CA ASP A 216 12.99 21.67 2.10
C ASP A 216 11.86 22.29 2.95
N PRO A 217 10.85 21.52 3.39
CA PRO A 217 9.67 22.06 4.06
C PRO A 217 9.97 22.67 5.44
N LEU A 218 11.07 22.29 6.10
CA LEU A 218 11.46 22.86 7.39
C LEU A 218 12.23 24.16 7.21
N THR A 219 13.25 24.14 6.35
CA THR A 219 14.26 25.20 6.27
C THR A 219 14.00 26.22 5.16
N GLY A 220 13.19 25.87 4.15
CA GLY A 220 12.85 26.76 3.04
C GLY A 220 13.94 26.94 1.97
N ILE A 221 15.15 26.41 2.21
CA ILE A 221 16.25 26.32 1.24
C ILE A 221 16.03 25.17 0.25
N ALA A 222 16.90 25.02 -0.75
CA ALA A 222 16.80 23.91 -1.69
C ALA A 222 16.84 22.56 -0.96
N ASN A 223 15.96 21.64 -1.32
CA ASN A 223 16.13 20.25 -0.86
C ASN A 223 17.28 19.58 -1.63
N ARG A 224 17.74 18.43 -1.13
CA ARG A 224 18.82 17.64 -1.75
C ARG A 224 18.67 17.50 -3.26
N ARG A 225 17.48 17.11 -3.75
CA ARG A 225 17.23 16.90 -5.18
C ARG A 225 17.39 18.18 -6.00
N THR A 226 16.89 19.29 -5.49
CA THR A 226 16.98 20.60 -6.15
C THR A 226 18.42 21.10 -6.15
N PHE A 227 19.16 20.87 -5.06
CA PHE A 227 20.58 21.18 -5.00
C PHE A 227 21.38 20.35 -6.01
N GLU A 228 21.19 19.03 -6.04
CA GLU A 228 21.85 18.13 -7.00
C GLU A 228 21.57 18.56 -8.45
N THR A 229 20.31 18.90 -8.75
CA THR A 229 19.93 19.41 -10.09
C THR A 229 20.65 20.71 -10.44
N ARG A 230 20.81 21.64 -9.50
CA ARG A 230 21.55 22.90 -9.72
C ARG A 230 23.05 22.64 -9.88
N MET A 231 23.62 21.76 -9.07
CA MET A 231 25.03 21.38 -9.18
C MET A 231 25.34 20.74 -10.54
N ASP A 232 24.46 19.89 -11.06
CA ASP A 232 24.63 19.32 -12.41
C ASP A 232 24.62 20.42 -13.49
N GLN A 233 23.81 21.47 -13.33
CA GLN A 233 23.79 22.62 -14.23
C GLN A 233 25.10 23.42 -14.16
N GLU A 234 25.61 23.66 -12.94
CA GLU A 234 26.89 24.35 -12.73
C GLU A 234 28.07 23.56 -13.30
N ILE A 235 28.09 22.23 -13.12
CA ILE A 235 29.10 21.36 -13.73
C ILE A 235 29.13 21.53 -15.24
N ILE A 236 27.97 21.52 -15.91
CA ILE A 236 27.90 21.71 -17.37
C ILE A 236 28.43 23.09 -17.77
N SER A 237 28.09 24.14 -17.01
CA SER A 237 28.54 25.51 -17.29
C SER A 237 30.05 25.66 -17.14
N HIS A 238 30.59 25.27 -15.98
CA HIS A 238 32.01 25.33 -15.65
C HIS A 238 32.86 24.42 -16.56
N GLN A 239 32.34 23.25 -16.94
CA GLN A 239 33.03 22.37 -17.89
C GLN A 239 33.15 22.98 -19.28
N ARG A 240 32.18 23.79 -19.71
CA ARG A 240 32.24 24.52 -20.99
C ARG A 240 33.20 25.70 -20.93
N GLU A 241 33.25 26.39 -19.80
CA GLU A 241 34.05 27.60 -19.61
C GLU A 241 35.50 27.32 -19.18
N GLY A 242 35.79 26.07 -18.80
CA GLY A 242 37.11 25.67 -18.32
C GLY A 242 37.45 26.26 -16.94
N THR A 243 36.42 26.53 -16.14
CA THR A 243 36.52 27.13 -14.81
C THR A 243 36.19 26.11 -13.72
N GLU A 244 36.50 26.46 -12.48
CA GLU A 244 36.30 25.63 -11.29
C GLU A 244 35.22 26.25 -10.39
N PHE A 245 34.61 25.47 -9.49
CA PHE A 245 33.68 25.98 -8.48
C PHE A 245 33.94 25.35 -7.12
N GLY A 246 33.47 26.01 -6.07
CA GLY A 246 33.62 25.57 -4.69
C GLY A 246 32.40 24.82 -4.16
N LEU A 247 32.65 23.80 -3.33
CA LEU A 247 31.64 23.08 -2.56
C LEU A 247 32.01 23.05 -1.07
N ILE A 248 31.04 23.35 -0.20
CA ILE A 248 31.15 23.21 1.25
C ILE A 248 30.10 22.22 1.72
N MET A 249 30.51 21.13 2.35
CA MET A 249 29.63 20.25 3.11
C MET A 249 29.68 20.64 4.59
N LEU A 250 28.53 20.77 5.24
CA LEU A 250 28.41 21.22 6.62
C LEU A 250 27.59 20.23 7.44
N ASP A 251 27.95 20.08 8.71
CA ASP A 251 27.21 19.29 9.68
C ASP A 251 27.21 20.00 11.04
N VAL A 252 26.06 19.99 11.70
CA VAL A 252 25.88 20.65 13.00
C VAL A 252 26.49 19.81 14.12
N ASP A 253 27.46 20.41 14.81
CA ASP A 253 28.23 19.69 15.82
C ASP A 253 27.34 19.24 16.98
N HIS A 254 27.35 17.93 17.24
CA HIS A 254 26.59 17.32 18.33
C HIS A 254 25.08 17.62 18.30
N PHE A 255 24.48 17.70 17.11
CA PHE A 255 23.05 18.00 16.95
C PHE A 255 22.11 17.03 17.68
N LYS A 256 22.48 15.74 17.77
CA LYS A 256 21.74 14.77 18.59
C LYS A 256 21.66 15.19 20.06
N LEU A 257 22.78 15.61 20.67
CA LEU A 257 22.79 16.10 22.06
C LEU A 257 21.96 17.39 22.20
N TYR A 258 21.95 18.24 21.17
CA TYR A 258 21.10 19.41 21.14
C TYR A 258 19.61 19.03 21.18
N ASN A 259 19.20 18.08 20.34
CA ASN A 259 17.82 17.58 20.30
C ASN A 259 17.39 16.88 21.59
N ASP A 260 18.30 16.09 22.17
CA ASP A 260 18.01 15.37 23.42
C ASP A 260 17.76 16.35 24.59
N TYR A 261 18.41 17.52 24.58
CA TYR A 261 18.25 18.54 25.63
C TYR A 261 17.10 19.53 25.36
N TYR A 262 17.01 20.08 24.13
CA TYR A 262 16.03 21.13 23.78
C TYR A 262 14.74 20.57 23.12
N GLY A 263 14.66 19.26 22.91
CA GLY A 263 13.58 18.60 22.19
C GLY A 263 13.64 18.82 20.68
N HIS A 264 12.92 17.98 19.92
CA HIS A 264 12.87 18.06 18.46
C HIS A 264 12.43 19.45 17.94
N GLN A 265 11.47 20.10 18.60
CA GLN A 265 11.06 21.46 18.23
C GLN A 265 12.17 22.50 18.41
N GLY A 266 13.05 22.31 19.40
CA GLY A 266 14.25 23.14 19.59
C GLY A 266 15.25 22.91 18.45
N GLY A 267 15.47 21.65 18.09
CA GLY A 267 16.26 21.26 16.93
C GLY A 267 15.80 21.89 15.63
N ASP A 268 14.49 21.81 15.35
CA ASP A 268 13.88 22.37 14.16
C ASP A 268 14.12 23.89 14.05
N ARG A 269 13.99 24.62 15.17
CA ARG A 269 14.32 26.05 15.22
C ARG A 269 15.79 26.33 14.98
N CYS A 270 16.68 25.50 15.52
CA CYS A 270 18.12 25.59 15.29
C CYS A 270 18.46 25.39 13.79
N LEU A 271 17.90 24.37 13.14
CA LEU A 271 18.11 24.12 11.72
C LEU A 271 17.55 25.24 10.83
N MET A 272 16.38 25.80 11.17
CA MET A 272 15.84 26.97 10.47
C MET A 272 16.74 28.20 10.62
N MET A 273 17.34 28.42 11.79
CA MET A 273 18.29 29.52 12.01
C MET A 273 19.55 29.31 11.17
N ILE A 274 20.12 28.10 11.18
CA ILE A 274 21.32 27.78 10.39
C ILE A 274 21.04 28.00 8.91
N ALA A 275 19.92 27.52 8.39
CA ALA A 275 19.55 27.72 6.99
C ALA A 275 19.51 29.21 6.59
N ARG A 276 18.94 30.07 7.45
CA ARG A 276 18.92 31.53 7.23
C ARG A 276 20.33 32.13 7.24
N VAL A 277 21.20 31.68 8.16
CA VAL A 277 22.60 32.11 8.20
C VAL A 277 23.30 31.73 6.91
N LEU A 278 23.16 30.49 6.45
CA LEU A 278 23.77 30.03 5.20
C LEU A 278 23.28 30.83 3.99
N GLU A 279 21.97 31.04 3.84
CA GLU A 279 21.43 31.90 2.77
C GLU A 279 22.01 33.31 2.83
N SER A 280 22.04 33.94 4.02
CA SER A 280 22.54 35.31 4.17
C SER A 280 24.02 35.48 3.83
N VAL A 281 24.86 34.50 4.20
CA VAL A 281 26.32 34.58 3.95
C VAL A 281 26.66 34.30 2.49
N THR A 282 25.85 33.51 1.80
CA THR A 282 26.12 33.05 0.43
C THR A 282 25.46 33.90 -0.65
N GLN A 283 24.52 34.78 -0.26
CA GLN A 283 23.68 35.56 -1.19
C GLN A 283 24.50 36.46 -2.13
N ASP A 284 25.49 37.19 -1.59
CA ASP A 284 26.30 38.14 -2.36
C ASP A 284 27.26 37.44 -3.34
N ASN A 285 27.57 36.17 -3.08
CA ASN A 285 28.49 35.34 -3.85
C ASN A 285 27.78 34.47 -4.88
N HIS A 286 26.49 34.70 -5.12
CA HIS A 286 25.63 33.86 -5.97
C HIS A 286 25.65 32.37 -5.58
N GLY A 287 25.85 32.08 -4.29
CA GLY A 287 25.90 30.71 -3.80
C GLY A 287 24.54 30.03 -3.78
N VAL A 288 24.54 28.71 -3.94
CA VAL A 288 23.34 27.86 -3.78
C VAL A 288 23.47 27.11 -2.47
N VAL A 289 22.42 27.19 -1.63
CA VAL A 289 22.35 26.47 -0.36
C VAL A 289 21.29 25.38 -0.44
N GLY A 290 21.63 24.17 0.03
CA GLY A 290 20.70 23.06 0.13
C GLY A 290 20.82 22.30 1.45
N ARG A 291 19.71 21.69 1.88
CA ARG A 291 19.71 20.72 2.98
C ARG A 291 19.95 19.32 2.40
N PHE A 292 21.07 18.71 2.76
CA PHE A 292 21.52 17.45 2.17
C PHE A 292 20.87 16.24 2.86
N GLY A 293 20.63 16.32 4.17
CA GLY A 293 19.86 15.34 4.94
C GLY A 293 19.97 15.58 6.44
N GLY A 294 18.87 15.44 7.20
CA GLY A 294 18.92 15.63 8.67
C GLY A 294 19.49 17.01 9.07
N GLU A 295 20.66 16.99 9.70
CA GLU A 295 21.47 18.14 10.13
C GLU A 295 22.59 18.55 9.15
N GLU A 296 22.67 17.91 7.99
CA GLU A 296 23.68 18.16 6.97
C GLU A 296 23.19 19.21 5.95
N PHE A 297 24.06 20.19 5.68
CA PHE A 297 23.85 21.24 4.71
C PHE A 297 24.96 21.23 3.67
N ILE A 298 24.66 21.78 2.50
CA ILE A 298 25.62 21.86 1.40
C ILE A 298 25.50 23.23 0.74
N VAL A 299 26.65 23.82 0.40
CA VAL A 299 26.78 25.11 -0.25
C VAL A 299 27.63 24.97 -1.50
N LEU A 300 27.14 25.45 -2.63
CA LEU A 300 27.90 25.60 -3.87
C LEU A 300 28.22 27.09 -4.07
N LEU A 301 29.47 27.40 -4.40
CA LEU A 301 29.95 28.74 -4.72
C LEU A 301 30.55 28.75 -6.13
N PRO A 302 30.13 29.67 -7.03
CA PRO A 302 30.69 29.77 -8.38
C PRO A 302 32.19 30.07 -8.40
N ASP A 303 32.69 30.83 -7.42
CA ASP A 303 34.11 31.18 -7.30
C ASP A 303 34.78 30.36 -6.18
N PRO A 304 35.71 29.44 -6.51
CA PRO A 304 36.41 28.63 -5.50
C PRO A 304 37.31 29.46 -4.57
N GLY A 305 37.73 30.66 -5.01
CA GLY A 305 38.52 31.59 -4.19
C GLY A 305 37.79 32.07 -2.93
N GLN A 306 36.46 31.95 -2.91
CA GLN A 306 35.62 32.40 -1.81
C GLN A 306 35.29 31.29 -0.79
N LEU A 307 35.77 30.06 -1.00
CA LEU A 307 35.45 28.92 -0.13
C LEU A 307 35.84 29.16 1.33
N GLN A 308 37.09 29.55 1.56
CA GLN A 308 37.63 29.70 2.92
C GLN A 308 37.02 30.92 3.63
N SER A 309 36.85 32.03 2.93
CA SER A 309 36.22 33.25 3.48
C SER A 309 34.75 33.01 3.80
N THR A 310 34.02 32.30 2.93
CA THR A 310 32.62 31.92 3.17
C THR A 310 32.50 30.96 4.35
N ALA A 311 33.36 29.95 4.45
CA ALA A 311 33.37 29.01 5.58
C ALA A 311 33.64 29.72 6.92
N ALA A 312 34.59 30.66 6.93
CA ALA A 312 34.87 31.49 8.10
C ALA A 312 33.69 32.43 8.44
N ALA A 313 33.05 33.03 7.43
CA ALA A 313 31.89 33.90 7.61
C ALA A 313 30.66 33.14 8.15
N ILE A 314 30.44 31.89 7.72
CA ILE A 314 29.40 31.01 8.29
C ILE A 314 29.67 30.78 9.77
N ALA A 315 30.90 30.41 10.15
CA ALA A 315 31.25 30.14 11.54
C ALA A 315 31.11 31.40 12.42
N SER A 316 31.59 32.56 11.95
CA SER A 316 31.50 33.81 12.71
C SER A 316 30.07 34.32 12.83
N THR A 317 29.24 34.16 11.79
CA THR A 317 27.83 34.54 11.82
C THR A 317 27.02 33.63 12.74
N LEU A 318 27.29 32.31 12.75
CA LEU A 318 26.68 31.42 13.74
C LEU A 318 27.08 31.77 15.17
N GLN A 319 28.34 32.16 15.38
CA GLN A 319 28.81 32.63 16.67
C GLN A 319 28.09 33.92 17.10
N SER A 320 27.83 34.86 16.17
CA SER A 320 27.11 36.11 16.48
C SER A 320 25.62 35.91 16.75
N GLN A 321 24.99 34.86 16.20
CA GLN A 321 23.63 34.45 16.59
C GLN A 321 23.56 33.97 18.04
N ALA A 322 24.69 33.58 18.64
CA ALA A 322 24.82 33.19 20.05
C ALA A 322 23.80 32.13 20.51
N GLN A 323 23.42 31.20 19.63
CA GLN A 323 22.49 30.13 19.97
C GLN A 323 23.14 29.15 20.94
N ALA A 324 22.60 29.02 22.15
CA ALA A 324 23.17 28.17 23.20
C ALA A 324 23.08 26.67 22.86
N HIS A 325 24.17 25.93 23.06
CA HIS A 325 24.27 24.48 23.00
C HIS A 325 24.82 23.93 24.33
N ALA A 326 23.94 23.84 25.33
CA ALA A 326 24.33 23.66 26.73
C ALA A 326 25.12 22.37 27.03
N LEU A 327 24.89 21.30 26.25
CA LEU A 327 25.55 20.00 26.44
C LEU A 327 26.66 19.74 25.42
N SER A 328 27.02 20.73 24.60
CA SER A 328 28.09 20.55 23.62
C SER A 328 29.45 20.47 24.32
N PRO A 329 30.24 19.42 24.04
CA PRO A 329 31.61 19.31 24.55
C PRO A 329 32.61 20.18 23.75
N VAL A 330 32.17 20.85 22.68
CA VAL A 330 33.02 21.61 21.76
C VAL A 330 32.97 23.10 22.06
N ASN A 331 31.77 23.64 22.22
CA ASN A 331 31.51 25.06 22.41
C ASN A 331 30.15 25.24 23.08
N PRO A 332 29.97 26.19 24.04
CA PRO A 332 28.66 26.46 24.64
C PRO A 332 27.62 27.01 23.66
N LEU A 333 28.00 27.33 22.43
CA LEU A 333 27.13 27.76 21.33
C LEU A 333 27.03 26.68 20.25
N VAL A 334 26.01 26.79 19.40
CA VAL A 334 25.86 25.95 18.20
C VAL A 334 27.01 26.24 17.23
N THR A 335 27.73 25.19 16.83
CA THR A 335 28.83 25.25 15.88
C THR A 335 28.61 24.24 14.75
N VAL A 336 29.36 24.43 13.66
CA VAL A 336 29.36 23.52 12.51
C VAL A 336 30.76 23.08 12.18
N SER A 337 30.90 21.83 11.76
CA SER A 337 32.08 21.34 11.06
C SER A 337 31.87 21.51 9.55
N GLN A 338 32.92 21.85 8.82
CA GLN A 338 32.84 22.17 7.39
C GLN A 338 33.93 21.44 6.60
N GLY A 339 33.54 20.83 5.48
CA GLY A 339 34.44 20.18 4.52
C GLY A 339 34.40 20.89 3.18
N LEU A 340 35.54 21.42 2.76
CA LEU A 340 35.67 22.24 1.54
C LEU A 340 36.28 21.39 0.44
N ALA A 341 35.75 21.47 -0.77
CA ALA A 341 36.33 20.89 -1.96
C ALA A 341 36.12 21.80 -3.17
N ILE A 342 37.09 21.82 -4.08
CA ILE A 342 37.01 22.55 -5.35
C ILE A 342 36.72 21.54 -6.45
N TRP A 343 35.61 21.66 -7.17
CA TRP A 343 35.38 20.85 -8.36
C TRP A 343 36.30 21.31 -9.49
N GLU A 344 36.95 20.36 -10.16
CA GLU A 344 37.83 20.62 -11.30
C GLU A 344 37.26 20.01 -12.58
N VAL A 345 37.65 20.58 -13.72
CA VAL A 345 37.19 20.15 -15.03
C VAL A 345 37.42 18.65 -15.25
N GLY A 346 36.35 17.93 -15.61
CA GLY A 346 36.37 16.48 -15.85
C GLY A 346 35.99 15.63 -14.63
N GLN A 347 35.76 16.25 -13.47
CA GLN A 347 35.25 15.56 -12.28
C GLN A 347 33.73 15.39 -12.33
N THR A 348 33.21 14.38 -11.63
CA THR A 348 31.76 14.19 -11.46
C THR A 348 31.25 14.87 -10.19
N ALA A 349 29.96 15.20 -10.15
CA ALA A 349 29.24 15.65 -8.96
C ALA A 349 29.55 14.79 -7.71
N GLN A 350 29.48 13.48 -7.88
CA GLN A 350 29.72 12.52 -6.79
C GLN A 350 31.16 12.59 -6.26
N SER A 351 32.13 12.84 -7.14
CA SER A 351 33.55 12.89 -6.73
C SER A 351 33.87 14.13 -5.89
N VAL A 352 33.34 15.31 -6.22
CA VAL A 352 33.54 16.51 -5.41
C VAL A 352 32.79 16.43 -4.08
N ILE A 353 31.57 15.89 -4.07
CA ILE A 353 30.81 15.62 -2.84
C ILE A 353 31.59 14.68 -1.92
N ALA A 354 32.14 13.58 -2.44
CA ALA A 354 32.90 12.63 -1.65
C ALA A 354 34.17 13.24 -1.05
N ARG A 355 34.83 14.18 -1.75
CA ARG A 355 35.98 14.92 -1.22
C ARG A 355 35.56 15.90 -0.12
N ALA A 356 34.48 16.66 -0.33
CA ALA A 356 33.94 17.56 0.68
C ALA A 356 33.53 16.79 1.95
N ASP A 357 32.88 15.63 1.80
CA ASP A 357 32.51 14.76 2.92
C ASP A 357 33.74 14.22 3.68
N LYS A 358 34.77 13.77 2.96
CA LYS A 358 36.04 13.34 3.59
C LYS A 358 36.73 14.47 4.36
N ALA A 359 36.68 15.70 3.84
CA ALA A 359 37.19 16.88 4.52
C ALA A 359 36.34 17.23 5.77
N LEU A 360 35.01 17.12 5.67
CA LEU A 360 34.10 17.31 6.78
C LEU A 360 34.35 16.29 7.90
N TYR A 361 34.55 15.03 7.53
CA TYR A 361 34.92 13.98 8.47
C TYR A 361 36.24 14.31 9.19
N SER A 362 37.22 14.83 8.46
CA SER A 362 38.50 15.28 9.01
C SER A 362 38.33 16.47 9.97
N ALA A 363 37.46 17.44 9.65
CA ALA A 363 37.10 18.54 10.54
C ALA A 363 36.48 18.04 11.85
N LYS A 364 35.58 17.05 11.76
CA LYS A 364 34.97 16.39 12.95
C LYS A 364 36.03 15.69 13.81
N GLN A 365 37.01 15.00 13.20
CA GLN A 365 38.09 14.32 13.92
C GLN A 365 39.08 15.28 14.59
N GLN A 366 39.33 16.43 13.96
CA GLN A 366 40.28 17.42 14.48
C GLN A 366 39.71 18.27 15.63
N GLY A 367 38.52 17.95 16.14
CA GLY A 367 37.91 18.63 17.28
C GLY A 367 36.73 19.54 16.93
N ARG A 368 36.13 19.39 15.74
CA ARG A 368 34.92 20.10 15.31
C ARG A 368 35.09 21.64 15.26
N ASN A 369 33.99 22.36 15.01
CA ASN A 369 33.92 23.83 14.91
C ASN A 369 35.05 24.43 14.06
N ARG A 370 35.26 23.87 12.86
CA ARG A 370 36.32 24.27 11.95
C ARG A 370 36.00 23.82 10.53
N TRP A 371 36.77 24.36 9.60
CA TRP A 371 36.80 23.88 8.23
C TRP A 371 38.09 23.10 7.94
N VAL A 372 38.01 22.13 7.05
CA VAL A 372 39.15 21.44 6.42
C VAL A 372 38.92 21.45 4.92
N GLN A 373 39.97 21.65 4.13
CA GLN A 373 39.91 21.59 2.67
C GLN A 373 40.56 20.29 2.16
N ALA A 374 39.89 19.66 1.19
CA ALA A 374 40.26 18.36 0.61
C ALA A 374 41.47 18.40 -0.34
#